data_AF-A0A5B6YXM5-F1
#
_entry.id   AF-A0A5B6YXM5-F1
#
_cell.length_a   1.000
_cell.length_b   1.000
_cell.length_c   1.000
_cell.angle_alpha   90.00
_cell.angle_beta   90.00
_cell.angle_gamma   90.00
#
_symmetry.space_group_name_H-M   'P 1'
#
loop_
_entity.id
_entity.type
_entity.pdbx_description
1 polymer ?
#
loop_
_entity_poly.entity_id
_entity_poly.type
_entity_poly.pdbx_seq_one_letter_code
_entity_poly.pdbx_strand_id
1 'polypeptide(L)'
;MDVLFNSIDVRDLLSSHDLDDSSPLSAPDLRLLIDRLQVRSVHIKSKVQQYILSHHDDFASLFAQCSDAVSRSEDLSGQVSDLLRLVSDHPIDVEIRDVVAEIGRKRREAKEKKELLELVRAIVELSEKLKSVKEEVRAGRVIEAAEAVKGLKAALRMRGDAAAGAQEEREPAVYSLLRNEWTECFEEIQELLVRFMENAVRFERECNALRVKYQSSVNGIDGVELHTVLKAMDAVGILDYGLAKVADLMIKYVITPAVNCKPPTLFVEEINQDSGHMTEAFLKIILSSDSKIENVNGETIYSAVIQVIKFIYKYLCFENGPWMQCFGRLTWPRMSELIISNFLSKVVPDNASK
;
A
#
# COMPACT_ATOMS: atom_id res chain seq x y z
N MET A 1 23.19 34.82 77.55
CA MET A 1 22.66 36.08 78.13
C MET A 1 23.31 36.24 79.50
N ASP A 2 24.62 36.47 79.53
CA ASP A 2 25.45 36.20 80.73
C ASP A 2 26.30 37.40 81.18
N VAL A 3 25.83 38.63 80.96
CA VAL A 3 26.62 39.87 81.21
C VAL A 3 25.95 40.80 82.23
N LEU A 4 25.01 40.32 83.05
CA LEU A 4 24.30 41.19 84.02
C LEU A 4 24.44 40.82 85.49
N PHE A 5 25.28 39.84 85.83
CA PHE A 5 25.58 39.49 87.23
C PHE A 5 26.97 39.98 87.65
N ASN A 6 27.25 41.28 87.48
CA ASN A 6 28.27 41.91 88.31
C ASN A 6 27.76 41.86 89.76
N SER A 7 28.48 41.12 90.61
CA SER A 7 28.15 40.92 92.02
C SER A 7 27.98 42.28 92.70
N ILE A 8 26.74 42.59 93.10
CA ILE A 8 26.45 43.76 93.93
C ILE A 8 27.13 43.52 95.27
N ASP A 9 28.22 44.24 95.55
CA ASP A 9 28.86 44.20 96.86
C ASP A 9 27.89 44.83 97.87
N VAL A 10 27.59 44.10 98.93
CA VAL A 10 26.60 44.50 99.93
C VAL A 10 27.08 45.74 100.69
N ARG A 11 28.41 46.01 100.71
CA ARG A 11 29.02 47.16 101.38
C ARG A 11 28.78 48.49 100.67
N ASP A 12 28.54 48.49 99.36
CA ASP A 12 28.16 49.69 98.58
C ASP A 12 26.77 50.26 99.00
N LEU A 13 26.04 49.52 99.83
CA LEU A 13 24.73 49.92 100.37
C LEU A 13 24.84 50.74 101.66
N LEU A 14 26.01 50.84 102.29
CA LEU A 14 26.25 51.70 103.45
C LEU A 14 26.80 53.05 102.97
N SER A 15 26.07 54.12 103.27
CA SER A 15 26.45 55.46 102.80
C SER A 15 27.46 56.06 103.77
N SER A 16 28.69 56.23 103.28
CA SER A 16 29.74 57.15 103.73
C SER A 16 30.49 56.87 105.04
N HIS A 17 31.73 56.40 104.86
CA HIS A 17 33.00 57.09 105.16
C HIS A 17 33.84 56.85 106.43
N ASP A 18 33.51 55.95 107.36
CA ASP A 18 34.43 55.62 108.47
C ASP A 18 34.35 54.14 108.91
N LEU A 19 34.55 53.19 107.99
CA LEU A 19 34.70 51.78 108.36
C LEU A 19 36.01 51.23 107.76
N ASP A 20 37.01 51.07 108.62
CA ASP A 20 38.33 50.50 108.32
C ASP A 20 38.20 48.99 107.99
N ASP A 21 38.90 48.51 106.97
CA ASP A 21 38.66 47.24 106.25
C ASP A 21 38.91 45.95 107.07
N SER A 22 39.27 46.08 108.35
CA SER A 22 39.67 44.98 109.22
C SER A 22 38.80 44.80 110.48
N SER A 23 37.74 45.61 110.67
CA SER A 23 36.86 45.51 111.84
C SER A 23 35.59 44.68 111.56
N PRO A 24 35.19 43.72 112.43
CA PRO A 24 33.95 42.97 112.25
C PRO A 24 32.75 43.93 112.36
N LEU A 25 31.88 43.90 111.34
CA LEU A 25 30.64 44.68 111.30
C LEU A 25 29.85 44.47 112.61
N SER A 26 29.54 45.56 113.29
CA SER A 26 28.82 45.51 114.57
C SER A 26 27.39 45.00 114.33
N ALA A 27 26.81 44.26 115.28
CA ALA A 27 25.44 43.73 115.18
C ALA A 27 24.35 44.80 114.81
N PRO A 28 24.48 46.08 115.21
CA PRO A 28 23.61 47.16 114.74
C PRO A 28 23.77 47.48 113.24
N ASP A 29 24.99 47.42 112.69
CA ASP A 29 25.27 47.75 111.29
C ASP A 29 24.73 46.67 110.35
N LEU A 30 24.81 45.40 110.74
CA LEU A 30 24.18 44.29 110.01
C LEU A 30 22.65 44.40 110.01
N ARG A 31 22.04 44.83 111.13
CA ARG A 31 20.58 45.10 111.17
C ARG A 31 20.21 46.25 110.26
N LEU A 32 21.00 47.32 110.24
CA LEU A 32 20.77 48.48 109.37
C LEU A 32 20.92 48.12 107.88
N LEU A 33 21.86 47.23 107.55
CA LEU A 33 22.02 46.69 106.20
C LEU A 33 20.82 45.84 105.77
N ILE A 34 20.33 44.97 106.65
CA ILE A 34 19.13 44.15 106.40
C ILE A 34 17.92 45.05 106.16
N ASP A 35 17.71 46.05 107.02
CA ASP A 35 16.61 47.00 106.87
C ASP A 35 16.71 47.76 105.55
N ARG A 36 17.92 48.21 105.15
CA ARG A 36 18.12 48.95 103.91
C ARG A 36 17.98 48.06 102.66
N LEU A 37 18.43 46.82 102.72
CA LEU A 37 18.21 45.81 101.68
C LEU A 37 16.74 45.48 101.54
N GLN A 38 16.02 45.36 102.65
CA GLN A 38 14.59 45.09 102.67
C GLN A 38 13.80 46.27 102.09
N VAL A 39 14.15 47.50 102.45
CA VAL A 39 13.60 48.72 101.84
C VAL A 39 13.91 48.78 100.34
N ARG A 40 15.13 48.47 99.91
CA ARG A 40 15.50 48.46 98.48
C ARG A 40 14.81 47.35 97.70
N SER A 41 14.63 46.17 98.30
CA SER A 41 13.88 45.05 97.72
C SER A 41 12.41 45.41 97.54
N VAL A 42 11.79 46.03 98.55
CA VAL A 42 10.43 46.56 98.46
C VAL A 42 10.34 47.65 97.40
N HIS A 43 11.33 48.54 97.32
CA HIS A 43 11.37 49.59 96.31
C HIS A 43 11.50 49.04 94.88
N ILE A 44 12.36 48.04 94.64
CA ILE A 44 12.50 47.38 93.34
C ILE A 44 11.20 46.65 92.98
N LYS A 45 10.62 45.89 93.92
CA LYS A 45 9.34 45.20 93.70
C LYS A 45 8.23 46.20 93.37
N SER A 46 8.15 47.29 94.11
CA SER A 46 7.18 48.36 93.87
C SER A 46 7.42 49.05 92.53
N LYS A 47 8.67 49.33 92.15
CA LYS A 47 9.01 49.95 90.86
C LYS A 47 8.70 49.01 89.69
N VAL A 48 9.00 47.73 89.81
CA VAL A 48 8.63 46.70 88.81
C VAL A 48 7.12 46.56 88.74
N GLN A 49 6.43 46.50 89.88
CA GLN A 49 4.98 46.43 89.92
C GLN A 49 4.35 47.68 89.29
N GLN A 50 4.86 48.88 89.59
CA GLN A 50 4.38 50.12 89.00
C GLN A 50 4.68 50.20 87.50
N TYR A 51 5.82 49.66 87.05
CA TYR A 51 6.15 49.56 85.63
C TYR A 51 5.21 48.60 84.90
N ILE A 52 4.95 47.42 85.47
CA ILE A 52 4.01 46.43 84.93
C ILE A 52 2.60 46.99 84.92
N LEU A 53 2.17 47.68 85.99
CA LEU A 53 0.83 48.28 86.05
C LEU A 53 0.68 49.45 85.08
N SER A 54 1.71 50.27 84.90
CA SER A 54 1.66 51.40 83.95
C SER A 54 1.71 50.98 82.48
N HIS A 55 2.25 49.80 82.18
CA HIS A 55 2.34 49.24 80.82
C HIS A 55 1.48 47.98 80.66
N HIS A 56 0.54 47.74 81.57
CA HIS A 56 -0.28 46.53 81.59
C HIS A 56 -1.05 46.37 80.27
N ASP A 57 -1.64 47.47 79.79
CA ASP A 57 -2.44 47.47 78.57
C ASP A 57 -1.57 47.21 77.32
N ASP A 58 -0.34 47.74 77.30
CA ASP A 58 0.62 47.46 76.23
C ASP A 58 1.00 45.98 76.20
N PHE A 59 1.34 45.40 77.36
CA PHE A 59 1.64 43.97 77.45
C PHE A 59 0.43 43.11 77.11
N ALA A 60 -0.76 43.44 77.60
CA ALA A 60 -1.99 42.72 77.29
C ALA A 60 -2.31 42.76 75.78
N SER A 61 -2.09 43.91 75.13
CA SER A 61 -2.26 44.04 73.68
C SER A 61 -1.26 43.19 72.90
N LEU A 62 0.01 43.13 73.31
CA LEU A 62 1.03 42.28 72.70
C LEU A 62 0.72 40.79 72.90
N PHE A 63 0.29 40.38 74.09
CA PHE A 63 -0.11 39.00 74.36
C PHE A 63 -1.35 38.59 73.55
N ALA A 64 -2.34 39.47 73.40
CA ALA A 64 -3.50 39.24 72.55
C ALA A 64 -3.10 39.09 71.07
N GLN A 65 -2.23 39.98 70.56
CA GLN A 65 -1.73 39.89 69.18
C GLN A 65 -0.91 38.62 68.94
N CYS A 66 -0.08 38.20 69.89
CA CYS A 66 0.65 36.93 69.81
C CYS A 66 -0.30 35.73 69.82
N SER A 67 -1.32 35.74 70.68
CA SER A 67 -2.32 34.68 70.74
C SER A 67 -3.12 34.59 69.43
N ASP A 68 -3.52 35.71 68.86
CA ASP A 68 -4.19 35.78 67.55
C ASP A 68 -3.27 35.33 66.40
N ALA A 69 -1.98 35.66 66.47
CA ALA A 69 -1.02 35.18 65.48
C ALA A 69 -0.83 33.65 65.55
N VAL A 70 -0.80 33.09 66.77
CA VAL A 70 -0.72 31.65 67.00
C VAL A 70 -1.97 30.94 66.48
N SER A 71 -3.17 31.43 66.81
CA SER A 71 -4.42 30.82 66.33
C SER A 71 -4.53 30.86 64.81
N ARG A 72 -4.14 31.98 64.18
CA ARG A 72 -4.10 32.09 62.71
C ARG A 72 -3.06 31.17 62.07
N SER A 73 -1.95 30.93 62.75
CA SER A 73 -0.94 29.97 62.29
C SER A 73 -1.43 28.54 62.38
N GLU A 74 -2.15 28.19 63.44
CA GLU A 74 -2.77 26.87 63.61
C GLU A 74 -3.85 26.64 62.55
N ASP A 75 -4.72 27.63 62.31
CA ASP A 75 -5.72 27.60 61.24
C ASP A 75 -5.07 27.43 59.85
N LEU A 76 -4.01 28.18 59.56
CA LEU A 76 -3.27 28.06 58.31
C LEU A 76 -2.65 26.66 58.16
N SER A 77 -2.09 26.11 59.24
CA SER A 77 -1.54 24.75 59.25
C SER A 77 -2.63 23.71 58.99
N GLY A 78 -3.82 23.89 59.55
CA GLY A 78 -4.99 23.06 59.28
C GLY A 78 -5.38 23.11 57.80
N GLN A 79 -5.53 24.32 57.25
CA GLN A 79 -5.87 24.53 55.83
C GLN A 79 -4.82 23.92 54.89
N VAL A 80 -3.53 24.09 55.19
CA VAL A 80 -2.44 23.51 54.40
C VAL A 80 -2.49 21.98 54.45
N SER A 81 -2.80 21.41 55.62
CA SER A 81 -2.94 19.96 55.79
C SER A 81 -4.12 19.39 55.01
N ASP A 82 -5.27 20.09 55.02
CA ASP A 82 -6.45 19.71 54.23
C ASP A 82 -6.16 19.77 52.72
N LEU A 83 -5.43 20.79 52.27
CA LEU A 83 -5.01 20.94 50.87
C LEU A 83 -4.01 19.84 50.46
N LEU A 84 -3.05 19.53 51.32
CA LEU A 84 -2.10 18.43 51.13
C LEU A 84 -2.83 17.09 51.04
N ARG A 85 -3.84 16.89 51.87
CA ARG A 85 -4.66 15.68 51.87
C ARG A 85 -5.49 15.55 50.60
N LEU A 86 -6.11 16.62 50.11
CA LEU A 86 -6.81 16.65 48.81
C LEU A 86 -5.88 16.27 47.64
N VAL A 87 -4.63 16.74 47.66
CA VAL A 87 -3.63 16.46 46.62
C VAL A 87 -3.02 15.06 46.77
N SER A 88 -2.92 14.54 47.99
CA SER A 88 -2.28 13.24 48.28
C SER A 88 -3.24 12.06 48.22
N ASP A 89 -4.49 12.22 48.69
CA ASP A 89 -5.52 11.18 48.68
C ASP A 89 -6.01 10.87 47.26
N HIS A 90 -5.82 11.80 46.33
CA HIS A 90 -6.13 11.64 44.92
C HIS A 90 -4.90 11.99 44.08
N PRO A 91 -4.00 11.03 43.80
CA PRO A 91 -2.82 11.29 42.98
C PRO A 91 -3.27 11.45 41.52
N ILE A 92 -3.78 12.64 41.21
CA ILE A 92 -4.21 13.08 39.87
C ILE A 92 -3.11 12.76 38.84
N ASP A 93 -1.84 12.81 39.24
CA ASP A 93 -0.69 12.45 38.40
C ASP A 93 -0.65 10.97 37.98
N VAL A 94 -1.15 10.05 38.80
CA VAL A 94 -1.23 8.62 38.47
C VAL A 94 -2.37 8.39 37.48
N GLU A 95 -3.54 8.99 37.74
CA GLU A 95 -4.68 8.90 36.82
C GLU A 95 -4.37 9.54 35.46
N ILE A 96 -3.73 10.71 35.45
CA ILE A 96 -3.27 11.37 34.22
C ILE A 96 -2.29 10.47 33.47
N ARG A 97 -1.35 9.84 34.16
CA ARG A 97 -0.37 8.93 33.54
C ARG A 97 -1.05 7.72 32.91
N ASP A 98 -2.01 7.12 33.60
CA ASP A 98 -2.76 5.96 33.11
C ASP A 98 -3.62 6.33 31.90
N VAL A 99 -4.31 7.47 31.95
CA VAL A 99 -5.08 8.01 30.82
C VAL A 99 -4.16 8.29 29.62
N VAL A 100 -2.98 8.89 29.83
CA VAL A 100 -2.02 9.15 28.76
C VAL A 100 -1.49 7.85 28.16
N ALA A 101 -1.20 6.85 28.98
CA ALA A 101 -0.77 5.53 28.50
C ALA A 101 -1.87 4.86 27.66
N GLU A 102 -3.13 4.96 28.11
CA GLU A 102 -4.28 4.42 27.39
C GLU A 102 -4.53 5.15 26.06
N ILE A 103 -4.44 6.48 26.04
CA ILE A 103 -4.48 7.28 24.80
C ILE A 103 -3.36 6.84 23.84
N GLY A 104 -2.15 6.61 24.36
CA GLY A 104 -1.03 6.12 23.57
C GLY A 104 -1.27 4.74 22.95
N ARG A 105 -1.91 3.83 23.69
CA ARG A 105 -2.32 2.50 23.20
C ARG A 105 -3.39 2.63 22.12
N LYS A 106 -4.45 3.39 22.40
CA LYS A 106 -5.57 3.62 21.47
C LYS A 106 -5.13 4.31 20.18
N ARG A 107 -4.17 5.23 20.24
CA ARG A 107 -3.61 5.89 19.04
C ARG A 107 -2.84 4.92 18.16
N ARG A 108 -2.10 3.97 18.75
CA ARG A 108 -1.42 2.91 18.00
C ARG A 108 -2.41 1.95 17.35
N GLU A 109 -3.38 1.46 18.11
CA GLU A 109 -4.48 0.63 17.59
C GLU A 109 -5.23 1.32 16.44
N ALA A 110 -5.53 2.62 16.58
CA ALA A 110 -6.21 3.39 15.55
C ALA A 110 -5.35 3.55 14.28
N LYS A 111 -4.03 3.70 14.43
CA LYS A 111 -3.10 3.76 13.29
C LYS A 111 -3.03 2.42 12.54
N GLU A 112 -2.90 1.32 13.26
CA GLU A 112 -2.90 -0.03 12.68
C GLU A 112 -4.22 -0.34 11.97
N LYS A 113 -5.36 0.01 12.59
CA LYS A 113 -6.68 -0.12 11.95
C LYS A 113 -6.82 0.74 10.70
N LYS A 114 -6.24 1.95 10.69
CA LYS A 114 -6.23 2.82 9.51
C LYS A 114 -5.43 2.21 8.36
N GLU A 115 -4.24 1.68 8.65
CA GLU A 115 -3.41 1.01 7.65
C GLU A 115 -4.11 -0.25 7.09
N LEU A 116 -4.78 -1.02 7.95
CA LEU A 116 -5.59 -2.16 7.52
C LEU A 116 -6.79 -1.74 6.64
N LEU A 117 -7.46 -0.64 6.98
CA LEU A 117 -8.55 -0.09 6.17
C LEU A 117 -8.07 0.38 4.79
N GLU A 118 -6.89 0.97 4.70
CA GLU A 118 -6.27 1.36 3.43
C GLU A 118 -5.96 0.13 2.57
N LEU A 119 -5.47 -0.96 3.17
CA LEU A 119 -5.27 -2.24 2.47
C LEU A 119 -6.59 -2.84 1.99
N VAL A 120 -7.62 -2.88 2.83
CA VAL A 120 -8.95 -3.39 2.46
C VAL A 120 -9.54 -2.56 1.32
N ARG A 121 -9.38 -1.23 1.35
CA ARG A 121 -9.82 -0.35 0.27
C ARG A 121 -9.14 -0.72 -1.05
N ALA A 122 -7.82 -0.92 -1.06
CA ALA A 122 -7.10 -1.33 -2.27
C ALA A 122 -7.58 -2.68 -2.81
N ILE A 123 -7.88 -3.64 -1.93
CA ILE A 123 -8.46 -4.95 -2.30
C ILE A 123 -9.84 -4.79 -2.93
N VAL A 124 -10.70 -3.94 -2.35
CA VAL A 124 -12.04 -3.67 -2.89
C VAL A 124 -11.92 -3.05 -4.29
N GLU A 125 -11.05 -2.06 -4.47
CA GLU A 125 -10.80 -1.42 -5.77
C GLU A 125 -10.32 -2.44 -6.83
N LEU A 126 -9.49 -3.42 -6.45
CA LEU A 126 -9.09 -4.52 -7.34
C LEU A 126 -10.26 -5.45 -7.68
N SER A 127 -11.09 -5.79 -6.69
CA SER A 127 -12.27 -6.63 -6.90
C SER A 127 -13.32 -5.98 -7.79
N GLU A 128 -13.49 -4.66 -7.69
CA GLU A 128 -14.39 -3.88 -8.55
C GLU A 128 -13.88 -3.86 -9.98
N LYS A 129 -12.57 -3.70 -10.19
CA LYS A 129 -11.96 -3.79 -11.52
C LYS A 129 -12.09 -5.18 -12.15
N LEU A 130 -11.99 -6.25 -11.36
CA LEU A 130 -12.24 -7.61 -11.85
C LEU A 130 -13.71 -7.80 -12.27
N LYS A 131 -14.65 -7.26 -11.50
CA LYS A 131 -16.08 -7.27 -11.88
C LYS A 131 -16.34 -6.46 -13.14
N SER A 132 -15.74 -5.28 -13.26
CA SER A 132 -15.90 -4.45 -14.46
C SER A 132 -15.39 -5.19 -15.69
N VAL A 133 -14.24 -5.89 -15.61
CA VAL A 133 -13.77 -6.76 -16.71
C VAL A 133 -14.87 -7.75 -17.15
N LYS A 134 -15.50 -8.48 -16.21
CA LYS A 134 -16.57 -9.43 -16.53
C LYS A 134 -17.76 -8.73 -17.22
N GLU A 135 -18.07 -7.49 -16.86
CA GLU A 135 -19.12 -6.68 -17.52
C GLU A 135 -18.71 -6.19 -18.91
N GLU A 136 -17.47 -5.73 -19.09
CA GLU A 136 -16.90 -5.32 -20.38
C GLU A 136 -16.93 -6.47 -21.39
N VAL A 137 -16.58 -7.68 -20.95
CA VAL A 137 -16.65 -8.91 -21.74
C VAL A 137 -18.07 -9.21 -22.19
N ARG A 138 -19.05 -9.11 -21.28
CA ARG A 138 -20.48 -9.32 -21.62
C ARG A 138 -21.02 -8.27 -22.58
N ALA A 139 -20.52 -7.04 -22.50
CA ALA A 139 -20.90 -5.95 -23.37
C ALA A 139 -20.21 -5.97 -24.75
N GLY A 140 -19.27 -6.90 -24.98
CA GLY A 140 -18.52 -7.00 -26.24
C GLY A 140 -17.37 -6.01 -26.37
N ARG A 141 -17.02 -5.27 -25.32
CA ARG A 141 -15.88 -4.34 -25.27
C ARG A 141 -14.59 -5.09 -24.99
N VAL A 142 -14.17 -5.89 -25.97
CA VAL A 142 -13.08 -6.87 -25.84
C VAL A 142 -11.69 -6.23 -25.70
N ILE A 143 -11.46 -5.03 -26.24
CA ILE A 143 -10.18 -4.32 -26.08
C ILE A 143 -10.04 -3.79 -24.66
N GLU A 144 -11.08 -3.13 -24.17
CA GLU A 144 -11.13 -2.55 -22.83
C GLU A 144 -10.97 -3.65 -21.77
N ALA A 145 -11.66 -4.78 -21.95
CA ALA A 145 -11.51 -5.96 -21.12
C ALA A 145 -10.06 -6.51 -21.15
N ALA A 146 -9.45 -6.61 -22.33
CA ALA A 146 -8.08 -7.08 -22.51
C ALA A 146 -7.04 -6.17 -21.83
N GLU A 147 -7.15 -4.86 -22.00
CA GLU A 147 -6.27 -3.88 -21.37
C GLU A 147 -6.43 -3.86 -19.85
N ALA A 148 -7.67 -3.98 -19.35
CA ALA A 148 -7.95 -4.06 -17.94
C ALA A 148 -7.37 -5.33 -17.30
N VAL A 149 -7.49 -6.49 -17.95
CA VAL A 149 -6.87 -7.74 -17.47
C VAL A 149 -5.35 -7.65 -17.47
N LYS A 150 -4.75 -7.02 -18.50
CA LYS A 150 -3.30 -6.75 -18.52
C LYS A 150 -2.87 -5.84 -17.38
N GLY A 151 -3.62 -4.78 -17.10
CA GLY A 151 -3.37 -3.88 -15.98
C GLY A 151 -3.48 -4.59 -14.61
N LEU A 152 -4.50 -5.44 -14.46
CA LEU A 152 -4.69 -6.26 -13.26
C LEU A 152 -3.58 -7.29 -13.06
N LYS A 153 -3.04 -7.87 -14.15
CA LYS A 153 -1.87 -8.76 -14.09
C LYS A 153 -0.66 -8.07 -13.44
N ALA A 154 -0.41 -6.82 -13.83
CA ALA A 154 0.67 -6.01 -13.25
C ALA A 154 0.39 -5.65 -11.77
N ALA A 155 -0.86 -5.29 -11.44
CA ALA A 155 -1.27 -4.92 -10.10
C ALA A 155 -1.19 -6.10 -9.09
N LEU A 156 -1.60 -7.29 -9.52
CA LEU A 156 -1.56 -8.52 -8.71
C LEU A 156 -0.16 -9.16 -8.64
N ARG A 157 0.82 -8.57 -9.33
CA ARG A 157 2.20 -9.09 -9.47
C ARG A 157 2.20 -10.57 -9.84
N MET A 158 1.37 -10.95 -10.82
CA MET A 158 1.42 -12.29 -11.40
C MET A 158 2.81 -12.47 -12.03
N ARG A 159 3.72 -13.13 -11.29
CA ARG A 159 5.07 -13.37 -11.76
C ARG A 159 4.99 -14.30 -12.96
N GLY A 160 5.53 -13.87 -14.10
CA GLY A 160 5.79 -14.79 -15.21
C GLY A 160 6.70 -15.90 -14.71
N ASP A 161 6.28 -17.14 -14.90
CA ASP A 161 6.95 -18.38 -14.50
C ASP A 161 8.48 -18.28 -14.52
N ALA A 162 9.12 -18.38 -13.36
CA ALA A 162 10.56 -18.69 -13.22
C ALA A 162 11.07 -18.90 -11.79
N ALA A 163 10.28 -18.63 -10.74
CA ALA A 163 10.68 -19.01 -9.38
C ALA A 163 9.45 -19.14 -8.48
N ALA A 164 8.76 -20.26 -8.70
CA ALA A 164 7.88 -20.87 -7.73
C ALA A 164 8.75 -21.53 -6.64
N GLY A 165 8.36 -21.37 -5.38
CA GLY A 165 8.99 -22.03 -4.25
C GLY A 165 9.75 -21.08 -3.34
N ALA A 166 9.01 -20.30 -2.54
CA ALA A 166 9.47 -19.86 -1.20
C ALA A 166 8.46 -18.94 -0.48
N GLN A 167 7.45 -18.37 -1.17
CA GLN A 167 6.74 -17.20 -0.63
C GLN A 167 5.22 -17.34 -0.49
N GLU A 168 4.64 -18.51 -0.79
CA GLU A 168 3.19 -18.72 -0.65
C GLU A 168 2.71 -18.84 0.80
N GLU A 169 3.54 -19.30 1.73
CA GLU A 169 3.11 -19.50 3.13
C GLU A 169 2.90 -18.19 3.92
N ARG A 170 3.35 -17.04 3.39
CA ARG A 170 3.29 -15.76 4.11
C ARG A 170 2.35 -14.73 3.46
N GLU A 171 1.75 -15.04 2.33
CA GLU A 171 0.82 -14.14 1.66
C GLU A 171 -0.61 -14.28 2.23
N PRO A 172 -1.34 -13.17 2.44
CA PRO A 172 -2.73 -13.22 2.85
C PRO A 172 -3.58 -13.99 1.83
N ALA A 173 -4.48 -14.87 2.30
CA ALA A 173 -5.38 -15.67 1.47
C ALA A 173 -6.25 -14.84 0.49
N VAL A 174 -6.44 -13.55 0.76
CA VAL A 174 -7.17 -12.65 -0.14
C VAL A 174 -6.44 -12.45 -1.47
N TYR A 175 -5.10 -12.44 -1.46
CA TYR A 175 -4.34 -12.30 -2.70
C TYR A 175 -4.42 -13.57 -3.56
N SER A 176 -4.43 -14.77 -2.97
CA SER A 176 -4.64 -16.00 -3.74
C SER A 176 -6.03 -16.06 -4.35
N LEU A 177 -7.07 -15.64 -3.62
CA LEU A 177 -8.43 -15.51 -4.16
C LEU A 177 -8.51 -14.52 -5.32
N LEU A 178 -7.88 -13.33 -5.19
CA LEU A 178 -7.83 -12.34 -6.28
C LEU A 178 -7.07 -12.85 -7.51
N ARG A 179 -5.99 -13.62 -7.32
CA ARG A 179 -5.27 -14.26 -8.42
C ARG A 179 -6.14 -15.31 -9.12
N ASN A 180 -6.88 -16.11 -8.36
CA ASN A 180 -7.80 -17.11 -8.92
C ASN A 180 -8.94 -16.45 -9.73
N GLU A 181 -9.56 -15.39 -9.20
CA GLU A 181 -10.57 -14.62 -9.94
C GLU A 181 -9.99 -13.97 -11.20
N TRP A 182 -8.74 -13.49 -11.14
CA TRP A 182 -8.05 -12.97 -12.32
C TRP A 182 -7.78 -14.07 -13.36
N THR A 183 -7.37 -15.27 -12.95
CA THR A 183 -7.16 -16.39 -13.87
C THR A 183 -8.47 -16.80 -14.54
N GLU A 184 -9.58 -16.84 -13.81
CA GLU A 184 -10.91 -17.12 -14.38
C GLU A 184 -11.30 -16.03 -15.41
N CYS A 185 -11.13 -14.75 -15.09
CA CYS A 185 -11.39 -13.65 -16.03
C CYS A 185 -10.52 -13.77 -17.29
N PHE A 186 -9.25 -14.12 -17.12
CA PHE A 186 -8.31 -14.27 -18.22
C PHE A 186 -8.69 -15.45 -19.13
N GLU A 187 -9.06 -16.59 -18.55
CA GLU A 187 -9.52 -17.77 -19.29
C GLU A 187 -10.81 -17.47 -20.07
N GLU A 188 -11.77 -16.77 -19.46
CA GLU A 188 -13.00 -16.34 -20.14
C GLU A 188 -12.71 -15.45 -21.36
N ILE A 189 -11.82 -14.46 -21.21
CA ILE A 189 -11.42 -13.59 -22.33
C ILE A 189 -10.67 -14.37 -23.40
N GLN A 190 -9.72 -15.21 -23.01
CA GLN A 190 -8.94 -16.01 -23.93
C GLN A 190 -9.85 -16.93 -24.75
N GLU A 191 -10.77 -17.63 -24.10
CA GLU A 191 -11.72 -18.51 -24.78
C GLU A 191 -12.61 -17.73 -25.74
N LEU A 192 -13.14 -16.57 -25.32
CA LEU A 192 -13.97 -15.72 -26.16
C LEU A 192 -13.22 -15.24 -27.40
N LEU A 193 -11.99 -14.73 -27.24
CA LEU A 193 -11.15 -14.24 -28.35
C LEU A 193 -10.80 -15.36 -29.33
N VAL A 194 -10.48 -16.56 -28.85
CA VAL A 194 -10.23 -17.72 -29.69
C VAL A 194 -11.47 -18.12 -30.48
N ARG A 195 -12.66 -18.14 -29.85
CA ARG A 195 -13.92 -18.41 -30.56
C ARG A 195 -14.23 -17.36 -31.63
N PHE A 196 -13.91 -16.09 -31.39
CA PHE A 196 -14.00 -15.05 -32.42
C PHE A 196 -13.07 -15.34 -33.60
N MET A 197 -11.81 -15.71 -33.33
CA MET A 197 -10.84 -16.08 -34.38
C MET A 197 -11.29 -17.29 -35.21
N GLU A 198 -11.81 -18.33 -34.56
CA GLU A 198 -12.32 -19.53 -35.24
C GLU A 198 -13.54 -19.24 -36.12
N ASN A 199 -14.40 -18.30 -35.70
CA ASN A 199 -15.54 -17.89 -36.50
C ASN A 199 -15.18 -16.94 -37.63
N ALA A 200 -14.16 -16.09 -37.43
CA ALA A 200 -13.68 -15.16 -38.43
C ALA A 200 -12.93 -15.87 -39.56
N VAL A 201 -12.09 -16.86 -39.24
CA VAL A 201 -11.27 -17.55 -40.26
C VAL A 201 -11.75 -18.97 -40.46
N ARG A 202 -12.46 -19.20 -41.58
CA ARG A 202 -13.02 -20.51 -41.94
C ARG A 202 -12.36 -21.08 -43.17
N PHE A 203 -12.14 -22.39 -43.14
CA PHE A 203 -11.61 -23.15 -44.27
C PHE A 203 -12.74 -24.00 -44.85
N GLU A 204 -13.22 -23.60 -46.03
CA GLU A 204 -14.27 -24.33 -46.75
C GLU A 204 -13.63 -25.48 -47.54
N ARG A 205 -13.83 -26.70 -47.05
CA ARG A 205 -13.23 -27.93 -47.61
C ARG A 205 -13.75 -28.28 -49.01
N GLU A 206 -14.96 -27.83 -49.34
CA GLU A 206 -15.65 -28.15 -50.59
C GLU A 206 -15.14 -27.31 -51.77
N CYS A 207 -14.68 -26.08 -51.51
CA CYS A 207 -14.23 -25.14 -52.55
C CYS A 207 -12.72 -24.83 -52.48
N ASN A 208 -11.96 -25.50 -51.61
CA ASN A 208 -10.57 -25.16 -51.29
C ASN A 208 -10.39 -23.64 -51.08
N ALA A 209 -11.27 -23.06 -50.27
CA ALA A 209 -11.33 -21.62 -50.07
C ALA A 209 -11.09 -21.26 -48.61
N LEU A 210 -10.24 -20.27 -48.38
CA LEU A 210 -10.09 -19.60 -47.10
C LEU A 210 -11.03 -18.39 -47.08
N ARG A 211 -11.97 -18.38 -46.13
CA ARG A 211 -12.88 -17.25 -45.88
C ARG A 211 -12.42 -16.52 -44.62
N VAL A 212 -12.21 -15.21 -44.73
CA VAL A 212 -11.97 -14.30 -43.61
C VAL A 212 -13.18 -13.38 -43.50
N LYS A 213 -13.92 -13.50 -42.40
CA LYS A 213 -15.08 -12.67 -42.06
C LYS A 213 -14.65 -11.56 -41.11
N TYR A 214 -14.93 -10.32 -41.47
CA TYR A 214 -14.47 -9.15 -40.71
C TYR A 214 -15.36 -8.79 -39.53
N GLN A 215 -16.64 -9.15 -39.58
CA GLN A 215 -17.56 -9.00 -38.45
C GLN A 215 -18.13 -10.36 -38.07
N SER A 216 -17.94 -10.73 -36.81
CA SER A 216 -18.46 -11.98 -36.28
C SER A 216 -19.35 -11.73 -35.08
N SER A 217 -20.34 -12.60 -34.93
CA SER A 217 -21.18 -12.69 -33.75
C SER A 217 -20.88 -13.97 -33.01
N VAL A 218 -20.60 -13.85 -31.72
CA VAL A 218 -20.28 -14.99 -30.84
C VAL A 218 -20.98 -14.78 -29.50
N ASN A 219 -21.66 -15.83 -29.01
CA ASN A 219 -22.35 -15.83 -27.71
C ASN A 219 -23.34 -14.66 -27.49
N GLY A 220 -24.01 -14.19 -28.55
CA GLY A 220 -24.97 -13.07 -28.47
C GLY A 220 -24.33 -11.67 -28.47
N ILE A 221 -23.01 -11.59 -28.62
CA ILE A 221 -22.30 -10.34 -28.89
C ILE A 221 -22.17 -10.20 -30.40
N ASP A 222 -22.95 -9.28 -30.97
CA ASP A 222 -22.99 -9.04 -32.42
C ASP A 222 -22.08 -7.86 -32.80
N GLY A 223 -21.42 -7.98 -33.96
CA GLY A 223 -20.72 -6.87 -34.60
C GLY A 223 -19.28 -6.64 -34.14
N VAL A 224 -18.62 -7.62 -33.51
CA VAL A 224 -17.21 -7.48 -33.14
C VAL A 224 -16.34 -7.64 -34.38
N GLU A 225 -15.48 -6.65 -34.61
CA GLU A 225 -14.55 -6.64 -35.73
C GLU A 225 -13.33 -7.53 -35.48
N LEU A 226 -12.90 -8.29 -36.49
CA LEU A 226 -11.71 -9.15 -36.41
C LEU A 226 -10.44 -8.37 -36.02
N HIS A 227 -10.30 -7.15 -36.52
CA HIS A 227 -9.18 -6.28 -36.17
C HIS A 227 -9.15 -5.92 -34.67
N THR A 228 -10.33 -5.70 -34.07
CA THR A 228 -10.52 -5.44 -32.64
C THR A 228 -10.16 -6.69 -31.81
N VAL A 229 -10.50 -7.88 -32.30
CA VAL A 229 -10.13 -9.17 -31.68
C VAL A 229 -8.60 -9.35 -31.68
N LEU A 230 -7.94 -9.12 -32.82
CA LEU A 230 -6.48 -9.24 -32.92
C LEU A 230 -5.76 -8.24 -32.02
N LYS A 231 -6.25 -7.00 -31.93
CA LYS A 231 -5.74 -6.01 -30.97
C LYS A 231 -5.88 -6.46 -29.52
N ALA A 232 -7.05 -6.98 -29.15
CA ALA A 232 -7.28 -7.49 -27.80
C ALA A 232 -6.34 -8.67 -27.46
N MET A 233 -6.17 -9.60 -28.40
CA MET A 233 -5.24 -10.73 -28.25
C MET A 233 -3.78 -10.29 -28.08
N ASP A 234 -3.34 -9.30 -28.85
CA ASP A 234 -2.01 -8.69 -28.73
C ASP A 234 -1.84 -7.97 -27.39
N ALA A 235 -2.86 -7.22 -26.95
CA ALA A 235 -2.86 -6.54 -25.67
C ALA A 235 -2.69 -7.51 -24.48
N VAL A 236 -3.42 -8.64 -24.49
CA VAL A 236 -3.35 -9.70 -23.48
C VAL A 236 -2.08 -10.56 -23.63
N GLY A 237 -1.44 -10.57 -24.80
CA GLY A 237 -0.23 -11.33 -25.08
C GLY A 237 -0.48 -12.80 -25.48
N ILE A 238 -1.66 -13.09 -26.06
CA ILE A 238 -2.07 -14.43 -26.52
C ILE A 238 -2.19 -14.53 -28.04
N LEU A 239 -1.63 -13.57 -28.78
CA LEU A 239 -1.72 -13.52 -30.24
C LEU A 239 -1.15 -14.79 -30.90
N ASP A 240 0.03 -15.24 -30.45
CA ASP A 240 0.65 -16.48 -30.95
C ASP A 240 -0.29 -17.69 -30.73
N TYR A 241 -0.95 -17.75 -29.58
CA TYR A 241 -1.83 -18.86 -29.22
C TYR A 241 -3.08 -18.93 -30.10
N GLY A 242 -3.83 -17.84 -30.27
CA GLY A 242 -5.03 -17.91 -31.10
C GLY A 242 -4.77 -17.87 -32.61
N LEU A 243 -3.58 -17.45 -33.06
CA LEU A 243 -3.16 -17.62 -34.45
C LEU A 243 -2.65 -19.03 -34.76
N ALA A 244 -2.23 -19.82 -33.76
CA ALA A 244 -1.65 -21.16 -33.96
C ALA A 244 -2.57 -22.09 -34.77
N LYS A 245 -3.85 -22.16 -34.41
CA LYS A 245 -4.83 -23.01 -35.14
C LYS A 245 -5.05 -22.53 -36.57
N VAL A 246 -5.09 -21.21 -36.80
CA VAL A 246 -5.23 -20.64 -38.14
C VAL A 246 -3.98 -20.94 -38.98
N ALA A 247 -2.79 -20.79 -38.40
CA ALA A 247 -1.53 -21.14 -39.02
C ALA A 247 -1.47 -22.63 -39.41
N ASP A 248 -1.89 -23.53 -38.51
CA ASP A 248 -1.96 -24.97 -38.79
C ASP A 248 -2.85 -25.30 -39.98
N LEU A 249 -4.06 -24.71 -40.01
CA LEU A 249 -5.01 -24.91 -41.09
C LEU A 249 -4.51 -24.29 -42.40
N MET A 250 -3.84 -23.14 -42.34
CA MET A 250 -3.21 -22.49 -43.49
C MET A 250 -2.12 -23.38 -44.10
N ILE A 251 -1.24 -23.95 -43.26
CA ILE A 251 -0.20 -24.88 -43.73
C ILE A 251 -0.84 -26.10 -44.39
N LYS A 252 -1.84 -26.68 -43.74
CA LYS A 252 -2.46 -27.93 -44.17
C LYS A 252 -3.27 -27.78 -45.47
N TYR A 253 -4.07 -26.73 -45.59
CA TYR A 253 -5.07 -26.59 -46.64
C TYR A 253 -4.72 -25.58 -47.73
N VAL A 254 -3.74 -24.69 -47.50
CA VAL A 254 -3.37 -23.65 -48.47
C VAL A 254 -1.93 -23.84 -48.96
N ILE A 255 -0.96 -23.89 -48.04
CA ILE A 255 0.47 -24.00 -48.42
C ILE A 255 0.82 -25.39 -48.95
N THR A 256 0.39 -26.46 -48.27
CA THR A 256 0.73 -27.83 -48.71
C THR A 256 0.24 -28.10 -50.13
N PRO A 257 -1.01 -27.77 -50.51
CA PRO A 257 -1.42 -27.84 -51.92
C PRO A 257 -0.62 -26.92 -52.85
N ALA A 258 -0.32 -25.68 -52.45
CA ALA A 258 0.46 -24.76 -53.27
C ALA A 258 1.86 -25.29 -53.63
N VAL A 259 2.49 -26.01 -52.71
CA VAL A 259 3.85 -26.57 -52.91
C VAL A 259 3.82 -27.94 -53.60
N ASN A 260 2.75 -28.73 -53.41
CA ASN A 260 2.66 -30.11 -53.92
C ASN A 260 1.90 -30.26 -55.24
N CYS A 261 1.11 -29.27 -55.68
CA CYS A 261 0.32 -29.37 -56.91
C CYS A 261 1.20 -29.30 -58.17
N LYS A 262 0.98 -30.26 -59.09
CA LYS A 262 1.66 -30.33 -60.41
C LYS A 262 1.13 -29.33 -61.46
N PRO A 263 -0.18 -29.04 -61.59
CA PRO A 263 -0.63 -27.92 -62.41
C PRO A 263 -0.57 -26.60 -61.63
N PRO A 264 -0.31 -25.45 -62.29
CA PRO A 264 -0.27 -24.16 -61.60
C PRO A 264 -1.60 -23.89 -60.89
N THR A 265 -1.53 -23.69 -59.58
CA THR A 265 -2.63 -23.25 -58.74
C THR A 265 -2.75 -21.73 -58.86
N LEU A 266 -3.91 -21.26 -59.31
CA LEU A 266 -4.26 -19.85 -59.35
C LEU A 266 -5.01 -19.51 -58.07
N PHE A 267 -4.49 -18.56 -57.31
CA PHE A 267 -5.20 -18.01 -56.17
C PHE A 267 -6.04 -16.84 -56.65
N VAL A 268 -7.36 -16.92 -56.42
CA VAL A 268 -8.28 -15.82 -56.71
C VAL A 268 -8.71 -15.20 -55.39
N GLU A 269 -8.44 -13.90 -55.29
CA GLU A 269 -8.95 -13.06 -54.21
C GLU A 269 -10.34 -12.55 -54.60
N GLU A 270 -11.36 -12.88 -53.81
CA GLU A 270 -12.69 -12.28 -53.94
C GLU A 270 -13.00 -11.48 -52.67
N ILE A 271 -13.51 -10.27 -52.84
CA ILE A 271 -13.92 -9.40 -51.72
C ILE A 271 -15.41 -9.18 -51.85
N ASN A 272 -16.16 -9.54 -50.81
CA ASN A 272 -17.54 -9.11 -50.68
C ASN A 272 -17.55 -7.75 -49.98
N GLN A 273 -18.10 -6.75 -50.67
CA GLN A 273 -18.35 -5.42 -50.13
C GLN A 273 -19.86 -5.19 -50.13
N ASP A 274 -20.48 -5.26 -48.96
CA ASP A 274 -21.83 -4.72 -48.79
C ASP A 274 -21.69 -3.30 -48.26
N SER A 275 -22.28 -2.32 -48.95
CA SER A 275 -22.40 -0.92 -48.50
C SER A 275 -21.10 -0.15 -48.23
N GLY A 276 -19.97 -0.54 -48.82
CA GLY A 276 -18.69 0.18 -48.70
C GLY A 276 -17.80 -0.25 -47.52
N HIS A 277 -18.26 -1.19 -46.70
CA HIS A 277 -17.43 -1.87 -45.70
C HIS A 277 -17.06 -3.27 -46.22
N MET A 278 -15.78 -3.67 -46.08
CA MET A 278 -15.37 -5.04 -46.39
C MET A 278 -16.01 -5.98 -45.37
N THR A 279 -16.91 -6.85 -45.82
CA THR A 279 -17.61 -7.80 -44.95
C THR A 279 -16.88 -9.14 -44.90
N GLU A 280 -16.37 -9.61 -46.04
CA GLU A 280 -15.66 -10.88 -46.16
C GLU A 280 -14.57 -10.82 -47.25
N ALA A 281 -13.47 -11.55 -47.04
CA ALA A 281 -12.43 -11.80 -48.03
C ALA A 281 -12.26 -13.31 -48.24
N PHE A 282 -12.10 -13.71 -49.49
CA PHE A 282 -11.91 -15.10 -49.89
C PHE A 282 -10.60 -15.26 -50.62
N LEU A 283 -9.91 -16.35 -50.31
CA LEU A 283 -8.79 -16.85 -51.09
C LEU A 283 -9.16 -18.24 -51.61
N LYS A 284 -9.54 -18.32 -52.88
CA LYS A 284 -9.90 -19.59 -53.54
C LYS A 284 -8.70 -20.17 -54.28
N ILE A 285 -8.50 -21.47 -54.14
CA ILE A 285 -7.48 -22.21 -54.89
C ILE A 285 -8.11 -22.82 -56.13
N ILE A 286 -7.78 -22.29 -57.31
CA ILE A 286 -8.23 -22.83 -58.60
C ILE A 286 -7.09 -23.66 -59.18
N LEU A 287 -7.37 -24.93 -59.46
CA LEU A 287 -6.45 -25.80 -60.20
C LEU A 287 -6.58 -25.49 -61.69
N SER A 288 -5.47 -25.11 -62.35
CA SER A 288 -5.48 -25.00 -63.80
C SER A 288 -5.57 -26.38 -64.46
N SER A 289 -6.33 -26.47 -65.56
CA SER A 289 -6.56 -27.70 -66.32
C SER A 289 -5.50 -27.96 -67.41
N ASP A 290 -4.45 -27.14 -67.49
CA ASP A 290 -3.49 -27.23 -68.59
C ASP A 290 -2.45 -28.33 -68.34
N SER A 291 -2.72 -29.50 -68.93
CA SER A 291 -1.98 -30.75 -68.73
C SER A 291 -0.62 -30.84 -69.46
N LYS A 292 -0.03 -29.70 -69.85
CA LYS A 292 1.19 -29.68 -70.70
C LYS A 292 2.46 -29.12 -70.07
N ILE A 293 2.47 -28.85 -68.76
CA ILE A 293 3.68 -28.35 -68.09
C ILE A 293 4.30 -29.49 -67.27
N GLU A 294 5.16 -30.27 -67.92
CA GLU A 294 5.87 -31.41 -67.32
C GLU A 294 7.01 -30.99 -66.37
N ASN A 295 7.36 -29.70 -66.35
CA ASN A 295 8.33 -29.12 -65.42
C ASN A 295 7.65 -28.19 -64.43
N VAL A 296 7.58 -28.60 -63.16
CA VAL A 296 7.18 -27.74 -62.05
C VAL A 296 8.15 -26.57 -61.98
N ASN A 297 7.77 -25.42 -62.56
CA ASN A 297 8.61 -24.24 -62.58
C ASN A 297 8.67 -23.66 -61.16
N GLY A 298 9.86 -23.49 -60.59
CA GLY A 298 10.01 -22.91 -59.25
C GLY A 298 9.32 -21.55 -59.12
N GLU A 299 9.30 -20.78 -60.21
CA GLU A 299 8.60 -19.51 -60.33
C GLU A 299 7.11 -19.60 -60.00
N THR A 300 6.42 -20.66 -60.42
CA THR A 300 4.97 -20.81 -60.12
C THR A 300 4.72 -21.14 -58.65
N ILE A 301 5.59 -21.95 -58.02
CA ILE A 301 5.50 -22.25 -56.59
C ILE A 301 5.75 -20.99 -55.76
N TYR A 302 6.84 -20.25 -56.06
CA TYR A 302 7.15 -19.03 -55.33
C TYR A 302 6.10 -17.94 -55.55
N SER A 303 5.57 -17.80 -56.77
CA SER A 303 4.48 -16.86 -57.06
C SER A 303 3.21 -17.19 -56.26
N ALA A 304 2.82 -18.47 -56.21
CA ALA A 304 1.71 -18.95 -55.39
C ALA A 304 1.90 -18.66 -53.90
N VAL A 305 3.07 -18.99 -53.34
CA VAL A 305 3.39 -18.73 -51.94
C VAL A 305 3.39 -17.22 -51.64
N ILE A 306 3.93 -16.40 -52.54
CA ILE A 306 3.91 -14.93 -52.42
C ILE A 306 2.47 -14.40 -52.43
N GLN A 307 1.58 -14.93 -53.27
CA GLN A 307 0.16 -14.54 -53.28
C GLN A 307 -0.52 -14.85 -51.94
N VAL A 308 -0.29 -16.04 -51.39
CA VAL A 308 -0.84 -16.42 -50.06
C VAL A 308 -0.31 -15.50 -48.96
N ILE A 309 0.99 -15.19 -48.98
CA ILE A 309 1.62 -14.28 -48.00
C ILE A 309 1.04 -12.86 -48.11
N LYS A 310 0.84 -12.34 -49.33
CA LYS A 310 0.21 -11.04 -49.58
C LYS A 310 -1.22 -11.01 -49.07
N PHE A 311 -1.98 -12.07 -49.31
CA PHE A 311 -3.35 -12.20 -48.81
C PHE A 311 -3.39 -12.16 -47.28
N ILE A 312 -2.52 -12.93 -46.61
CA ILE A 312 -2.44 -12.94 -45.15
C ILE A 312 -2.08 -11.56 -44.63
N TYR A 313 -1.03 -10.94 -45.18
CA TYR A 313 -0.58 -9.63 -44.74
C TYR A 313 -1.70 -8.58 -44.84
N LYS A 314 -2.41 -8.56 -45.97
CA LYS A 314 -3.43 -7.55 -46.25
C LYS A 314 -4.76 -7.81 -45.55
N TYR A 315 -5.26 -9.04 -45.59
CA TYR A 315 -6.64 -9.36 -45.22
C TYR A 315 -6.79 -10.06 -43.87
N LEU A 316 -5.74 -10.72 -43.35
CA LEU A 316 -5.75 -11.33 -42.01
C LEU A 316 -5.03 -10.44 -41.00
N CYS A 317 -3.86 -9.91 -41.38
CA CYS A 317 -3.03 -9.08 -40.51
C CYS A 317 -3.23 -7.58 -40.71
N PHE A 318 -4.12 -7.13 -41.61
CA PHE A 318 -4.46 -5.71 -41.81
C PHE A 318 -3.24 -4.81 -42.01
N GLU A 319 -2.25 -5.29 -42.75
CA GLU A 319 -0.98 -4.62 -43.04
C GLU A 319 -0.11 -4.34 -41.78
N ASN A 320 -0.46 -4.96 -40.64
CA ASN A 320 0.27 -4.85 -39.39
C ASN A 320 1.51 -5.75 -39.39
N GLY A 321 2.69 -5.12 -39.40
CA GLY A 321 3.98 -5.81 -39.38
C GLY A 321 4.17 -6.76 -38.19
N PRO A 322 3.97 -6.32 -36.94
CA PRO A 322 4.03 -7.18 -35.76
C PRO A 322 3.13 -8.43 -35.84
N TRP A 323 1.88 -8.30 -36.29
CA TRP A 323 0.99 -9.45 -36.43
C TRP A 323 1.46 -10.41 -37.52
N MET A 324 1.98 -9.88 -38.62
CA MET A 324 2.57 -10.68 -39.69
C MET A 324 3.83 -11.42 -39.23
N GLN A 325 4.67 -10.79 -38.39
CA GLN A 325 5.82 -11.45 -37.79
C GLN A 325 5.41 -12.58 -36.85
N CYS A 326 4.39 -12.36 -36.01
CA CYS A 326 3.79 -13.38 -35.15
C CYS A 326 3.29 -14.58 -35.97
N PHE A 327 2.48 -14.33 -37.00
CA PHE A 327 1.99 -15.38 -37.90
C PHE A 327 3.13 -16.09 -38.64
N GLY A 328 4.14 -15.34 -39.10
CA GLY A 328 5.33 -15.85 -39.77
C GLY A 328 6.16 -16.77 -38.87
N ARG A 329 6.31 -16.48 -37.57
CA ARG A 329 6.98 -17.40 -36.62
C ARG A 329 6.28 -18.76 -36.55
N LEU A 330 4.96 -18.79 -36.67
CA LEU A 330 4.15 -20.02 -36.61
C LEU A 330 4.19 -20.82 -37.91
N THR A 331 4.21 -20.15 -39.07
CA THR A 331 4.12 -20.82 -40.38
C THR A 331 5.46 -21.06 -41.06
N TRP A 332 6.40 -20.11 -41.00
CA TRP A 332 7.63 -20.11 -41.79
C TRP A 332 8.49 -21.37 -41.64
N PRO A 333 8.75 -21.91 -40.42
CA PRO A 333 9.55 -23.12 -40.29
C PRO A 333 8.99 -24.28 -41.12
N ARG A 334 7.67 -24.50 -41.03
CA ARG A 334 6.97 -25.58 -41.75
C ARG A 334 6.87 -25.30 -43.25
N MET A 335 6.63 -24.04 -43.65
CA MET A 335 6.64 -23.65 -45.06
C MET A 335 8.01 -23.92 -45.70
N SER A 336 9.09 -23.52 -45.01
CA SER A 336 10.46 -23.68 -45.50
C SER A 336 10.83 -25.15 -45.67
N GLU A 337 10.45 -26.02 -44.71
CA GLU A 337 10.67 -27.45 -44.78
C GLU A 337 9.92 -28.08 -45.96
N LEU A 338 8.67 -27.67 -46.20
CA LEU A 338 7.88 -28.13 -47.35
C LEU A 338 8.52 -27.73 -48.68
N ILE A 339 9.02 -26.50 -48.81
CA ILE A 339 9.70 -26.03 -50.03
C ILE A 339 11.02 -26.77 -50.23
N ILE A 340 11.81 -26.95 -49.17
CA ILE A 340 13.10 -27.66 -49.23
C ILE A 340 12.89 -29.11 -49.63
N SER A 341 11.99 -29.82 -48.95
CA SER A 341 11.75 -31.25 -49.16
C SER A 341 11.09 -31.59 -50.49
N ASN A 342 10.19 -30.75 -51.00
CA ASN A 342 9.44 -31.06 -52.23
C ASN A 342 10.04 -30.48 -53.49
N PHE A 343 10.81 -29.39 -53.39
CA PHE A 343 11.36 -28.67 -54.54
C PHE A 343 12.90 -28.65 -54.52
N LEU A 344 13.53 -28.02 -53.51
CA LEU A 344 14.98 -27.79 -53.55
C LEU A 344 15.80 -29.08 -53.48
N SER A 345 15.38 -30.07 -52.69
CA SER A 345 16.03 -31.38 -52.59
C SER A 345 16.07 -32.15 -53.92
N LYS A 346 15.12 -31.90 -54.83
CA LYS A 346 15.06 -32.55 -56.14
C LYS A 346 15.89 -31.84 -57.21
N VAL A 347 16.16 -30.55 -56.98
CA VAL A 347 16.91 -29.68 -57.90
C VAL A 347 18.41 -29.66 -57.56
N VAL A 348 18.77 -29.94 -56.30
CA VAL A 348 20.17 -30.13 -55.87
C VAL A 348 20.60 -31.56 -56.24
N PRO A 349 21.54 -31.75 -57.17
CA PRO A 349 22.03 -33.08 -57.51
C PRO A 349 22.81 -33.69 -56.33
N ASP A 350 22.50 -34.95 -55.99
CA ASP A 350 23.22 -35.80 -55.00
C ASP A 350 24.73 -36.00 -55.32
N ASN A 351 25.22 -35.43 -56.43
CA ASN A 351 26.59 -35.62 -56.91
C ASN A 351 27.64 -34.69 -56.27
N ALA A 352 27.30 -33.94 -55.22
CA ALA A 352 28.30 -33.14 -54.48
C ALA A 352 29.16 -33.96 -53.50
N SER A 353 29.01 -35.30 -53.44
CA SER A 353 29.82 -36.19 -52.61
C SER A 353 30.44 -37.36 -53.41
N LYS A 354 31.19 -37.07 -54.47
CA LYS A 354 32.15 -38.02 -55.04
C LYS A 354 33.51 -37.36 -55.27
#